data_AF-Q2STH9-F1
#
_entry.id   AF-Q2STH9-F1
#
_cell.length_a   1.000
_cell.length_b   1.000
_cell.length_c   1.000
_cell.angle_alpha   90.00
_cell.angle_beta   90.00
_cell.angle_gamma   90.00
#
_symmetry.space_group_name_H-M   'P 1'
#
loop_
_entity.id
_entity.type
_entity.pdbx_description
1 polymer ?
#
loop_
_entity_poly.entity_id
_entity_poly.type
_entity_poly.pdbx_seq_one_letter_code
_entity_poly.pdbx_strand_id
1 'polypeptide(L)'
;MRAGEIVKLRWEQIDLANHTIRLNLTKNGHARSVPLSERAEAAIRALPRSIHGGRLTSFYDSRGLSAAFRRACERAGVVGLRFHDLRHEAASRLAPHMPASTLAKVMGWKTLQMAMRYYNPTDQELVTAVRKVSAPSGPDLRASVN
;
A
#
# COMPACT_ATOMS: atom_id res chain seq x y z
N MET A 1 -2.32 5.19 0.25
CA MET A 1 -3.36 5.84 1.10
C MET A 1 -4.13 6.89 0.29
N ARG A 2 -5.28 7.38 0.77
CA ARG A 2 -5.98 8.55 0.17
C ARG A 2 -5.37 9.85 0.69
N ALA A 3 -5.45 10.94 -0.09
CA ALA A 3 -4.95 12.26 0.33
C ALA A 3 -5.52 12.72 1.69
N GLY A 4 -6.82 12.56 1.89
CA GLY A 4 -7.46 12.92 3.17
C GLY A 4 -7.02 12.07 4.36
N GLU A 5 -6.57 10.83 4.14
CA GLU A 5 -5.98 10.01 5.20
C GLU A 5 -4.59 10.53 5.56
N ILE A 6 -3.78 10.88 4.56
CA ILE A 6 -2.40 11.38 4.75
C ILE A 6 -2.40 12.74 5.48
N VAL A 7 -3.26 13.67 5.09
CA VAL A 7 -3.32 15.01 5.70
C VAL A 7 -3.71 14.96 7.18
N LYS A 8 -4.55 13.99 7.56
CA LYS A 8 -5.01 13.80 8.94
C LYS A 8 -4.11 12.87 9.75
N LEU A 9 -3.12 12.24 9.12
CA LEU A 9 -2.25 11.27 9.77
C LEU A 9 -1.43 11.95 10.86
N ARG A 10 -1.34 11.31 12.01
CA ARG A 10 -0.53 11.76 13.13
C ARG A 10 0.65 10.84 13.40
N TRP A 11 1.70 11.38 14.02
CA TRP A 11 2.90 10.62 14.36
C TRP A 11 2.63 9.42 15.26
N GLU A 12 1.65 9.50 16.16
CA GLU A 12 1.31 8.43 17.09
C GLU A 12 0.63 7.22 16.39
N GLN A 13 0.20 7.39 15.14
CA GLN A 13 -0.37 6.32 14.32
C GLN A 13 0.69 5.54 13.54
N ILE A 14 1.95 5.98 13.58
CA ILE A 14 3.06 5.39 12.82
C ILE A 14 3.88 4.52 13.78
N ASP A 15 3.85 3.22 13.52
CA ASP A 15 4.62 2.22 14.25
C ASP A 15 5.78 1.76 13.37
N LEU A 16 6.93 2.43 13.52
CA LEU A 16 8.15 2.12 12.78
C LEU A 16 8.85 0.84 13.27
N ALA A 17 8.47 0.31 14.44
CA ALA A 17 9.01 -0.97 14.92
C ALA A 17 8.30 -2.13 14.22
N ASN A 18 6.99 -1.99 13.97
CA ASN A 18 6.18 -2.97 13.25
C ASN A 18 5.97 -2.62 11.77
N HIS A 19 6.64 -1.60 11.24
CA HIS A 19 6.56 -1.18 9.83
C HIS A 19 5.11 -0.91 9.35
N THR A 20 4.26 -0.33 10.20
CA THR A 20 2.85 -0.09 9.88
C THR A 20 2.35 1.30 10.29
N ILE A 21 1.31 1.76 9.60
CA ILE A 21 0.47 2.89 10.00
C ILE A 21 -0.91 2.37 10.40
N ARG A 22 -1.41 2.74 11.58
CA ARG A 22 -2.78 2.45 12.00
C ARG A 22 -3.73 3.61 11.66
N LEU A 23 -4.62 3.39 10.70
CA LEU A 23 -5.67 4.35 10.39
C LEU A 23 -6.89 4.07 11.25
N ASN A 24 -7.16 4.98 12.18
CA ASN A 24 -8.33 4.91 13.06
C ASN A 24 -9.62 5.20 12.27
N LEU A 25 -10.75 4.75 12.82
CA LEU A 25 -12.08 4.87 12.22
C LEU A 25 -12.31 6.31 11.71
N THR A 26 -12.70 6.45 10.45
CA THR A 26 -13.19 7.72 9.92
C THR A 26 -14.67 7.59 9.63
N LYS A 27 -15.37 8.73 9.51
CA LYS A 27 -16.83 8.82 9.29
C LYS A 27 -17.36 7.93 8.13
N ASN A 28 -16.50 7.45 7.22
CA ASN A 28 -16.84 6.64 6.04
C ASN A 28 -15.96 5.38 5.85
N GLY A 29 -15.24 4.86 6.86
CA GLY A 29 -14.31 3.74 6.62
C GLY A 29 -13.93 2.88 7.83
N HIS A 30 -13.56 1.64 7.55
CA HIS A 30 -13.07 0.66 8.52
C HIS A 30 -11.64 0.98 8.96
N ALA A 31 -11.36 0.78 10.25
CA ALA A 31 -10.01 0.83 10.77
C ALA A 31 -9.14 -0.19 10.04
N ARG A 32 -7.91 0.19 9.68
CA ARG A 32 -6.98 -0.71 9.01
C ARG A 32 -5.54 -0.33 9.26
N SER A 33 -4.67 -1.33 9.21
CA SER A 33 -3.22 -1.13 9.15
C SER A 33 -2.77 -1.01 7.70
N VAL A 34 -1.91 -0.03 7.44
CA VAL A 34 -1.24 0.17 6.16
C VAL A 34 0.23 -0.21 6.35
N PRO A 35 0.72 -1.30 5.74
CA PRO A 35 2.14 -1.64 5.80
C PRO A 35 2.97 -0.60 5.04
N LEU A 36 4.18 -0.35 5.53
CA LEU A 36 5.13 0.57 4.93
C LEU A 36 6.16 -0.21 4.10
N SER A 37 6.57 0.37 2.98
CA SER A 37 7.80 -0.05 2.32
C SER A 37 9.00 0.66 2.95
N GLU A 38 10.19 0.10 2.78
CA GLU A 38 11.45 0.73 3.25
C GLU A 38 11.60 2.17 2.76
N ARG A 39 11.22 2.45 1.50
CA ARG A 39 11.24 3.80 0.94
C ARG A 39 10.23 4.74 1.62
N ALA A 40 9.06 4.23 2.00
CA ALA A 40 8.08 5.03 2.73
C ALA A 40 8.58 5.34 4.15
N GLU A 41 9.25 4.41 4.81
CA GLU A 41 9.86 4.64 6.12
C GLU A 41 11.00 5.64 6.06
N ALA A 42 11.90 5.49 5.09
CA ALA A 42 12.98 6.45 4.88
C ALA A 42 12.42 7.87 4.67
N ALA A 43 11.36 8.00 3.86
CA ALA A 43 10.68 9.28 3.65
C ALA A 43 10.07 9.82 4.95
N ILE A 44 9.39 8.99 5.75
CA ILE A 44 8.81 9.39 7.03
C ILE A 44 9.91 9.82 8.01
N ARG A 45 11.02 9.08 8.10
CA ARG A 45 12.15 9.38 9.01
C ARG A 45 12.85 10.69 8.65
N ALA A 46 12.86 11.06 7.37
CA ALA A 46 13.43 12.32 6.90
C ALA A 46 12.53 13.55 7.17
N LEU A 47 11.26 13.35 7.55
CA LEU A 47 10.36 14.46 7.86
C LEU A 47 10.70 15.07 9.23
N PRO A 48 10.64 16.41 9.37
CA PRO A 48 10.80 17.05 10.66
C PRO A 48 9.69 16.60 11.62
N ARG A 49 10.07 16.17 12.82
CA ARG A 49 9.15 15.71 13.86
C ARG A 49 9.19 16.66 15.04
N SER A 50 8.02 17.21 15.40
CA SER A 50 7.88 17.94 16.67
C SER A 50 8.03 16.98 17.84
N ILE A 51 8.74 17.42 18.88
CA ILE A 51 8.87 16.69 20.16
C ILE A 51 7.49 16.46 20.82
N HIS A 52 6.51 17.32 20.53
CA HIS A 52 5.15 17.23 21.07
C HIS A 52 4.22 16.36 20.20
N GLY A 53 4.75 15.69 19.17
CA GLY A 53 3.95 14.86 18.26
C GLY A 53 3.08 15.68 17.30
N GLY A 54 1.86 15.21 17.04
CA GLY A 54 0.89 15.89 16.17
C GLY A 54 0.84 15.36 14.74
N ARG A 55 0.38 16.19 13.80
CA ARG A 55 0.18 15.79 12.39
C ARG A 55 1.52 15.52 11.70
N LEU A 56 1.55 14.49 10.85
CA LEU A 56 2.70 14.17 10.00
C LEU A 56 2.97 15.28 8.98
N THR A 57 1.91 15.92 8.47
CA THR A 57 2.01 16.97 7.46
C THR A 57 1.44 18.29 7.98
N SER A 58 1.96 19.40 7.45
CA SER A 58 1.48 20.75 7.75
C SER A 58 0.26 21.17 6.93
N PHE A 59 -0.18 20.35 5.97
CA PHE A 59 -1.35 20.66 5.15
C PHE A 59 -2.63 20.71 5.99
N TYR A 60 -3.49 21.68 5.69
CA TYR A 60 -4.79 21.81 6.34
C TYR A 60 -5.81 20.78 5.81
N ASP A 61 -5.87 20.62 4.48
CA ASP A 61 -6.78 19.70 3.80
C ASP A 61 -6.13 19.01 2.59
N SER A 62 -6.85 18.08 1.97
CA SER A 62 -6.38 17.36 0.79
C SER A 62 -6.26 18.22 -0.47
N ARG A 63 -6.92 19.39 -0.52
CA ARG A 63 -6.81 20.32 -1.66
C ARG A 63 -5.45 21.01 -1.62
N GLY A 64 -5.00 21.45 -0.43
CA GLY A 64 -3.67 22.01 -0.22
C GLY A 64 -2.56 21.04 -0.62
N LEU A 65 -2.66 19.77 -0.20
CA LEU A 65 -1.73 18.71 -0.60
C LEU A 65 -1.74 18.49 -2.12
N SER A 66 -2.92 18.41 -2.73
CA SER A 66 -3.04 18.19 -4.18
C SER A 66 -2.47 19.36 -5.00
N ALA A 67 -2.67 20.60 -4.54
CA ALA A 67 -2.11 21.79 -5.16
C ALA A 67 -0.58 21.84 -5.03
N ALA A 68 -0.04 21.50 -3.86
CA ALA A 68 1.41 21.42 -3.66
C ALA A 68 2.06 20.34 -4.53
N PHE A 69 1.41 19.18 -4.65
CA PHE A 69 1.86 18.10 -5.54
C PHE A 69 1.84 18.51 -7.01
N ARG A 70 0.78 19.18 -7.47
CA ARG A 70 0.69 19.71 -8.84
C ARG A 70 1.87 20.66 -9.15
N ARG A 71 2.16 21.61 -8.24
CA ARG A 71 3.31 22.49 -8.39
C ARG A 71 4.64 21.74 -8.41
N ALA A 72 4.75 20.65 -7.65
CA ALA A 72 5.95 19.79 -7.70
C ALA A 72 6.09 19.08 -9.04
N CYS A 73 5.00 18.59 -9.61
CA CYS A 73 4.98 18.00 -10.96
C CYS A 73 5.37 19.03 -12.02
N GLU A 74 4.81 20.25 -11.96
CA GLU A 74 5.15 21.35 -12.87
C GLU A 74 6.66 21.66 -12.84
N ARG A 75 7.26 21.76 -11.65
CA ARG A 75 8.72 21.97 -11.52
C ARG A 75 9.56 20.80 -12.04
N ALA A 76 9.01 19.59 -12.01
CA ALA A 76 9.68 18.38 -12.49
C ALA A 76 9.39 18.09 -13.98
N GLY A 77 8.62 18.93 -14.67
CA GLY A 77 8.21 18.68 -16.06
C GLY A 77 7.24 17.51 -16.24
N VAL A 78 6.56 17.08 -15.17
CA VAL A 78 5.61 15.95 -15.20
C VAL A 78 4.21 16.48 -15.53
N VAL A 79 3.65 16.01 -16.65
CA VAL A 79 2.33 16.42 -17.15
C VAL A 79 1.29 15.33 -16.89
N GLY A 80 0.07 15.72 -16.56
CA GLY A 80 -1.08 14.81 -16.46
C GLY A 80 -1.18 14.00 -15.16
N LEU A 81 -0.22 14.10 -14.25
CA LEU A 81 -0.22 13.34 -12.99
C LEU A 81 -0.94 14.08 -11.86
N ARG A 82 -1.93 13.43 -11.25
CA ARG A 82 -2.67 13.91 -10.08
C ARG A 82 -2.26 13.13 -8.84
N PHE A 83 -2.43 13.72 -7.66
CA PHE A 83 -2.00 13.07 -6.40
C PHE A 83 -2.69 11.70 -6.17
N HIS A 84 -3.95 11.55 -6.60
CA HIS A 84 -4.66 10.28 -6.43
C HIS A 84 -4.12 9.17 -7.34
N ASP A 85 -3.46 9.52 -8.45
CA ASP A 85 -2.86 8.55 -9.38
C ASP A 85 -1.72 7.80 -8.71
N LEU A 86 -1.03 8.39 -7.72
CA LEU A 86 -0.02 7.69 -6.92
C LEU A 86 -0.58 6.43 -6.23
N ARG A 87 -1.87 6.43 -5.89
CA ARG A 87 -2.54 5.26 -5.32
C ARG A 87 -2.81 4.20 -6.39
N HIS A 88 -3.12 4.61 -7.61
CA HIS A 88 -3.28 3.70 -8.76
C HIS A 88 -1.93 3.11 -9.19
N GLU A 89 -0.88 3.93 -9.19
CA GLU A 89 0.49 3.51 -9.47
C GLU A 89 0.98 2.49 -8.44
N ALA A 90 0.78 2.77 -7.15
CA ALA A 90 1.12 1.81 -6.10
C ALA A 90 0.37 0.48 -6.25
N ALA A 91 -0.92 0.52 -6.59
CA ALA A 91 -1.69 -0.69 -6.88
C ALA A 91 -1.11 -1.48 -8.05
N SER A 92 -0.81 -0.80 -9.16
CA SER A 92 -0.27 -1.42 -10.37
C SER A 92 1.08 -2.09 -10.11
N ARG A 93 1.96 -1.46 -9.33
CA ARG A 93 3.25 -2.05 -8.94
C ARG A 93 3.13 -3.21 -7.97
N LEU A 94 2.17 -3.19 -7.05
CA LEU A 94 2.02 -4.23 -6.03
C LEU A 94 1.27 -5.46 -6.55
N ALA A 95 0.37 -5.29 -7.52
CA ALA A 95 -0.51 -6.35 -7.99
C ALA A 95 0.21 -7.63 -8.46
N PRO A 96 1.34 -7.58 -9.19
CA PRO A 96 2.07 -8.79 -9.59
C PRO A 96 2.67 -9.57 -8.41
N HIS A 97 2.85 -8.94 -7.26
CA HIS A 97 3.60 -9.50 -6.13
C HIS A 97 2.71 -10.09 -5.03
N MET A 98 1.38 -10.03 -5.17
CA MET A 98 0.47 -10.55 -4.15
C MET A 98 -0.89 -10.92 -4.72
N PRO A 99 -1.63 -11.84 -4.07
CA PRO A 99 -3.01 -12.13 -4.45
C PRO A 99 -3.88 -10.87 -4.38
N ALA A 100 -4.89 -10.79 -5.27
CA ALA A 100 -5.82 -9.67 -5.31
C ALA A 100 -6.52 -9.41 -3.96
N SER A 101 -6.75 -10.45 -3.16
CA SER A 101 -7.31 -10.36 -1.80
C SER A 101 -6.37 -9.64 -0.83
N THR A 102 -5.07 -9.96 -0.87
CA THR A 102 -4.03 -9.28 -0.08
C THR A 102 -3.89 -7.84 -0.55
N LEU A 103 -3.85 -7.59 -1.86
CA LEU A 103 -3.82 -6.23 -2.43
C LEU A 103 -5.02 -5.40 -1.95
N ALA A 104 -6.23 -5.96 -1.97
CA ALA A 104 -7.43 -5.27 -1.50
C ALA A 104 -7.32 -4.85 -0.03
N LYS A 105 -6.76 -5.72 0.83
CA LYS A 105 -6.51 -5.42 2.25
C LYS A 105 -5.45 -4.32 2.42
N VAL A 106 -4.30 -4.46 1.77
CA VAL A 106 -3.20 -3.48 1.81
C VAL A 106 -3.66 -2.10 1.33
N MET A 107 -4.39 -2.06 0.21
CA MET A 107 -4.91 -0.82 -0.33
C MET A 107 -6.07 -0.27 0.51
N GLY A 108 -6.84 -1.12 1.19
CA GLY A 108 -8.04 -0.73 1.93
C GLY A 108 -9.23 -0.47 1.02
N TRP A 109 -9.44 -1.37 0.06
CA TRP A 109 -10.62 -1.37 -0.80
C TRP A 109 -11.77 -2.15 -0.18
N LYS A 110 -13.01 -1.71 -0.45
CA LYS A 110 -14.22 -2.33 0.11
C LYS A 110 -14.57 -3.64 -0.59
N THR A 111 -14.26 -3.75 -1.88
CA THR A 111 -14.59 -4.93 -2.68
C THR A 111 -13.36 -5.45 -3.41
N LEU A 112 -13.31 -6.77 -3.59
CA LEU A 112 -12.25 -7.44 -4.33
C LEU A 112 -12.20 -6.99 -5.80
N GLN A 113 -13.35 -6.63 -6.39
CA GLN A 113 -13.45 -6.11 -7.75
C GLN A 113 -12.59 -4.87 -7.99
N MET A 114 -12.31 -4.07 -6.94
CA MET A 114 -11.39 -2.94 -7.07
C MET A 114 -9.95 -3.39 -7.33
N ALA A 115 -9.52 -4.50 -6.74
CA ALA A 115 -8.20 -5.11 -6.96
C ALA A 115 -8.10 -5.81 -8.30
N MET A 116 -9.19 -6.42 -8.77
CA MET A 116 -9.24 -7.09 -10.06
C MET A 116 -8.92 -6.17 -11.24
N ARG A 117 -9.10 -4.85 -11.10
CA ARG A 117 -8.66 -3.85 -12.11
C ARG A 117 -7.16 -3.86 -12.39
N TYR A 118 -6.36 -4.38 -11.46
CA TYR A 118 -4.90 -4.48 -11.58
C TYR A 118 -4.43 -5.93 -11.71
N TYR A 119 -5.36 -6.89 -11.70
CA TYR A 119 -5.05 -8.29 -11.86
C TYR A 119 -4.97 -8.60 -13.35
N ASN A 120 -3.75 -8.71 -13.86
CA ASN A 120 -3.48 -9.03 -15.26
C ASN A 120 -2.31 -10.03 -15.36
N PRO A 121 -2.51 -11.29 -14.91
CA PRO A 121 -1.47 -12.30 -14.96
C PRO A 121 -1.17 -12.69 -16.41
N THR A 122 0.09 -12.97 -16.68
CA THR A 122 0.56 -13.57 -17.93
C THR A 122 0.29 -15.08 -17.93
N ASP A 123 0.23 -15.68 -19.13
CA ASP A 123 0.08 -17.14 -19.27
C ASP A 123 1.16 -17.90 -18.50
N GLN A 124 2.39 -17.40 -18.49
CA GLN A 124 3.51 -18.00 -17.77
C GLN A 124 3.29 -17.99 -16.24
N GLU A 125 2.72 -16.91 -15.70
CA GLU A 125 2.37 -16.81 -14.28
C GLU A 125 1.23 -17.78 -13.92
N LEU A 126 0.23 -17.93 -14.81
CA LEU A 126 -0.84 -18.90 -14.64
C LEU A 126 -0.31 -20.35 -14.65
N VAL A 127 0.55 -20.69 -15.60
CA VAL A 127 1.21 -22.00 -15.67
C VAL A 127 2.01 -22.26 -14.40
N THR A 128 2.77 -21.28 -13.92
CA THR A 128 3.56 -21.39 -12.68
C THR A 128 2.67 -21.60 -11.46
N ALA A 129 1.56 -20.88 -11.37
CA ALA A 129 0.61 -21.01 -10.27
C ALA A 129 -0.03 -22.41 -10.22
N VAL A 130 -0.45 -22.96 -11.36
CA VAL A 130 -1.01 -24.32 -11.45
C VAL A 130 0.04 -25.37 -11.11
N ARG A 131 1.26 -25.27 -11.66
CA ARG A 131 2.33 -26.23 -11.42
C ARG A 131 2.81 -26.29 -9.97
N LYS A 132 2.73 -25.18 -9.21
CA LYS A 132 3.02 -25.18 -7.77
C LYS A 132 2.15 -26.15 -6.97
N VAL A 133 0.92 -26.42 -7.43
CA VAL A 133 0.00 -27.37 -6.77
C VAL A 133 0.36 -28.82 -7.09
N SER A 134 0.98 -29.07 -8.24
CA SER A 134 1.35 -30.41 -8.72
C SER A 134 2.75 -30.87 -8.32
N ALA A 135 3.54 -30.02 -7.64
CA ALA A 135 4.83 -30.42 -7.12
C ALA A 135 4.62 -31.45 -5.99
N PRO A 136 5.29 -32.62 -6.01
CA PRO A 136 5.14 -33.62 -4.96
C PRO A 136 5.52 -32.98 -3.62
N SER A 137 4.57 -32.92 -2.69
CA SER A 137 4.87 -32.76 -1.27
C SER A 137 5.93 -33.80 -0.90
N GLY A 138 6.95 -33.39 -0.15
CA GLY A 138 8.19 -34.14 0.13
C GLY A 138 8.02 -35.62 0.55
N PRO A 139 9.14 -36.35 0.67
CA PRO A 139 9.15 -37.81 0.71
C PRO A 139 8.20 -38.36 1.77
N ASP A 140 7.34 -39.28 1.33
CA ASP A 140 6.34 -39.95 2.14
C ASP A 140 7.06 -40.76 3.25
N LEU A 141 7.10 -40.21 4.46
CA LEU A 141 7.74 -40.80 5.65
C LEU A 141 7.02 -42.06 6.17
N ARG A 142 6.08 -42.63 5.41
CA ARG A 142 5.32 -43.84 5.76
C ARG A 142 5.92 -45.14 5.23
N ALA A 143 7.05 -45.11 4.52
CA ALA A 143 7.69 -46.30 3.95
C ALA A 143 8.82 -46.90 4.81
N SER A 144 8.77 -46.78 6.14
CA SER A 144 9.78 -47.37 7.04
C SER A 144 9.18 -47.93 8.32
N VAL A 145 8.34 -48.95 8.19
CA VAL A 145 8.13 -49.97 9.23
C VAL A 145 8.00 -51.30 8.52
N ASN A 146 9.08 -52.07 8.48
CA ASN A 146 9.09 -53.53 8.34
C ASN A 146 9.88 -54.07 9.52
#